data_AF-A0A7X6WBF8-F1
#
_entry.id   AF-A0A7X6WBF8-F1
#
_cell.length_a   1.000
_cell.length_b   1.000
_cell.length_c   1.000
_cell.angle_alpha   90.00
_cell.angle_beta   90.00
_cell.angle_gamma   90.00
#
_symmetry.space_group_name_H-M   'P 1'
#
loop_
_entity.id
_entity.type
_entity.pdbx_description
1 polymer ?
#
loop_
_entity_poly.entity_id
_entity_poly.type
_entity_poly.pdbx_seq_one_letter_code
_entity_poly.pdbx_strand_id
1 'polypeptide(L)'
;MNYQLVDYLKANYSNIDPNYNIREDLSLMDSDLENNNVFLIGENHGVKANVILRMKFLRYCKEKTNFKYYIYELPHSVAYFLNKYLDSGDENILKEAYRFCNGTYAWNRDEYNQWKDLYKYNNTLSKEDKLIILGIDIEHQPKNAFIYINDCLIRNNLGGQLSEYINRYIDKGNITDEELEQ
;
A
#
# COMPACT_ATOMS: atom_id res chain seq x y z
N MET A 1 23.51 -0.20 -30.37
CA MET A 1 23.63 -0.39 -28.91
C MET A 1 25.01 0.09 -28.51
N ASN A 2 25.13 1.05 -27.59
CA ASN A 2 26.43 1.62 -27.24
C ASN A 2 27.20 0.63 -26.34
N TYR A 3 28.17 -0.09 -26.92
CA TYR A 3 28.94 -1.13 -26.21
C TYR A 3 29.62 -0.60 -24.94
N GLN A 4 30.07 0.66 -24.95
CA GLN A 4 30.67 1.28 -23.77
C GLN A 4 29.68 1.44 -22.60
N LEU A 5 28.41 1.76 -22.90
CA LEU A 5 27.37 1.87 -21.88
C LEU A 5 27.05 0.50 -21.26
N VAL A 6 26.96 -0.54 -22.09
CA VAL A 6 26.69 -1.91 -21.61
C VAL A 6 27.82 -2.39 -20.70
N ASP A 7 29.07 -2.16 -21.08
CA ASP A 7 30.23 -2.55 -20.28
C ASP A 7 30.29 -1.76 -18.97
N TYR A 8 29.98 -0.47 -19.00
CA TYR A 8 29.85 0.35 -17.80
C TYR A 8 28.81 -0.22 -16.84
N LEU A 9 27.60 -0.52 -17.30
CA LEU A 9 26.54 -1.07 -16.45
C LEU A 9 26.90 -2.45 -15.89
N LYS A 10 27.54 -3.31 -16.68
CA LYS A 10 28.04 -4.62 -16.22
C LYS A 10 29.15 -4.51 -15.17
N ALA A 11 29.89 -3.41 -15.13
CA ALA A 11 30.90 -3.16 -14.10
C ALA A 11 30.35 -2.41 -12.88
N ASN A 12 29.21 -1.72 -13.01
CA ASN A 12 28.66 -0.81 -12.01
C ASN A 12 27.21 -1.16 -11.65
N TYR A 13 27.00 -2.40 -11.23
CA TYR A 13 25.71 -2.87 -10.73
C TYR A 13 25.90 -3.66 -9.45
N SER A 14 24.83 -3.77 -8.66
CA SER A 14 24.73 -4.71 -7.55
C SER A 14 23.62 -5.70 -7.85
N ASN A 15 23.88 -6.98 -7.60
CA ASN A 15 22.86 -8.02 -7.68
C ASN A 15 21.97 -7.95 -6.45
N ILE A 16 20.66 -8.10 -6.65
CA ILE A 16 19.70 -8.23 -5.55
C ILE A 16 19.13 -9.64 -5.61
N ASP A 17 19.32 -10.40 -4.53
CA ASP A 17 18.69 -11.69 -4.34
C ASP A 17 17.22 -11.48 -3.94
N PRO A 18 16.25 -12.16 -4.57
CA PRO A 18 14.83 -12.03 -4.20
C PRO A 18 14.52 -12.56 -2.79
N ASN A 19 15.39 -13.35 -2.16
CA ASN A 19 15.23 -13.81 -0.80
C ASN A 19 15.43 -12.66 0.19
N TYR A 20 14.35 -12.26 0.86
CA TYR A 20 14.36 -11.17 1.85
C TYR A 20 15.21 -11.48 3.10
N ASN A 21 15.67 -12.71 3.30
CA ASN A 21 16.57 -13.05 4.42
C ASN A 21 18.02 -12.68 4.12
N ILE A 22 18.37 -12.53 2.85
CA ILE A 22 19.68 -11.99 2.42
C ILE A 22 19.55 -10.47 2.42
N ARG A 23 20.46 -9.78 3.11
CA ARG A 23 20.36 -8.33 3.37
C ARG A 23 21.60 -7.56 2.93
N GLU A 24 22.72 -8.26 2.86
CA GLU A 24 24.03 -7.72 2.54
C GLU A 24 24.05 -7.11 1.13
N ASP A 25 23.19 -7.61 0.24
CA ASP A 25 22.99 -7.13 -1.12
C ASP A 25 22.28 -5.77 -1.22
N LEU A 26 21.71 -5.28 -0.11
CA LEU A 26 21.13 -3.93 0.01
C LEU A 26 22.04 -2.94 0.75
N SER A 27 23.21 -3.36 1.22
CA SER A 27 24.17 -2.53 1.99
C SER A 27 24.63 -1.26 1.27
N LEU A 28 24.55 -1.23 -0.07
CA LEU A 28 24.82 -0.03 -0.85
C LEU A 28 23.92 1.16 -0.46
N MET A 29 22.71 0.87 0.06
CA MET A 29 21.75 1.89 0.48
C MET A 29 21.98 2.41 1.91
N ASP A 30 22.88 1.80 2.70
CA ASP A 30 23.02 2.11 4.13
C ASP A 30 23.26 3.59 4.40
N SER A 31 24.18 4.21 3.65
CA SER A 31 24.45 5.65 3.79
C SER A 31 23.27 6.52 3.39
N ASP A 32 22.46 6.11 2.42
CA ASP A 32 21.27 6.86 2.03
C ASP A 32 20.19 6.75 3.11
N LEU A 33 20.02 5.55 3.69
CA LEU A 33 19.09 5.28 4.78
C LEU A 33 19.43 6.05 6.06
N GLU A 34 20.71 6.22 6.36
CA GLU A 34 21.16 6.99 7.54
C GLU A 34 20.95 8.51 7.37
N ASN A 35 21.06 9.03 6.14
CA ASN A 35 21.11 10.47 5.89
C ASN A 35 19.77 11.07 5.41
N ASN A 36 18.75 10.26 5.16
CA ASN A 36 17.46 10.73 4.66
C ASN A 36 16.29 10.22 5.52
N ASN A 37 15.16 10.92 5.44
CA ASN A 37 13.94 10.56 6.18
C ASN A 37 12.81 10.02 5.27
N VAL A 38 13.01 10.10 3.96
CA VAL A 38 12.04 9.67 2.94
C VAL A 38 12.78 8.87 1.89
N PHE A 39 12.26 7.68 1.59
CA PHE A 39 12.81 6.77 0.59
C PHE A 39 11.69 6.34 -0.34
N LEU A 40 11.93 6.49 -1.64
CA LEU A 40 10.95 6.17 -2.68
C LEU A 40 11.45 4.95 -3.45
N ILE A 41 10.59 3.93 -3.56
CA ILE A 41 10.88 2.74 -4.33
C ILE A 41 9.87 2.72 -5.48
N GLY A 42 10.39 2.96 -6.69
CA GLY A 42 9.59 2.91 -7.91
C GLY A 42 9.33 1.48 -8.34
N GLU A 43 8.30 1.31 -9.18
CA GLU A 43 7.92 0.01 -9.70
C GLU A 43 7.42 0.07 -11.14
N ASN A 44 7.26 -1.09 -11.76
CA ASN A 44 6.50 -1.25 -13.00
C ASN A 44 5.22 -2.04 -12.71
N HIS A 45 4.03 -1.46 -12.91
CA HIS A 45 2.77 -2.13 -12.59
C HIS A 45 2.63 -3.50 -13.26
N GLY A 46 1.97 -4.43 -12.56
CA GLY A 46 1.70 -5.78 -13.06
C GLY A 46 2.93 -6.70 -13.08
N VAL A 47 4.04 -6.30 -12.46
CA VAL A 47 5.27 -7.11 -12.38
C VAL A 47 5.34 -7.86 -11.06
N LYS A 48 5.34 -9.20 -11.13
CA LYS A 48 5.41 -10.08 -9.95
C LYS A 48 6.63 -9.84 -9.06
N ALA A 49 7.77 -9.46 -9.65
CA ALA A 49 8.99 -9.18 -8.90
C ALA A 49 8.81 -8.03 -7.90
N ASN A 50 7.90 -7.08 -8.17
CA ASN A 50 7.65 -5.96 -7.26
C ASN A 50 7.20 -6.44 -5.90
N VAL A 51 6.26 -7.39 -5.81
CA VAL A 51 5.74 -7.90 -4.53
C VAL A 51 6.86 -8.45 -3.65
N ILE A 52 7.78 -9.20 -4.25
CA ILE A 52 8.93 -9.80 -3.57
C ILE A 52 9.90 -8.72 -3.11
N LEU A 53 10.32 -7.84 -4.03
CA LEU A 53 11.29 -6.80 -3.76
C LEU A 53 10.76 -5.77 -2.76
N ARG A 54 9.48 -5.41 -2.85
CA ARG A 54 8.79 -4.45 -1.96
C ARG A 54 8.84 -4.91 -0.50
N MET A 55 8.54 -6.18 -0.23
CA MET A 55 8.67 -6.72 1.14
C MET A 55 10.13 -6.81 1.60
N LYS A 56 11.07 -7.12 0.69
CA LYS A 56 12.49 -7.13 1.01
C LYS A 56 12.99 -5.74 1.41
N PHE A 57 12.73 -4.72 0.58
CA PHE A 57 13.13 -3.34 0.87
C PHE A 57 12.42 -2.79 2.12
N LEU A 58 11.12 -3.03 2.29
CA LEU A 58 10.38 -2.58 3.47
C LEU A 58 11.04 -3.06 4.76
N ARG A 59 11.36 -4.35 4.84
CA ARG A 59 11.99 -4.96 6.01
C ARG A 59 13.40 -4.41 6.23
N TYR A 60 14.17 -4.29 5.16
CA TYR A 60 15.53 -3.76 5.23
C TYR A 60 15.54 -2.31 5.74
N CYS A 61 14.74 -1.43 5.15
CA CYS A 61 14.62 -0.03 5.58
C CYS A 61 14.11 0.07 7.02
N LYS A 62 13.21 -0.82 7.44
CA LYS A 62 12.61 -0.81 8.78
C LYS A 62 13.58 -1.31 9.85
N GLU A 63 14.57 -2.12 9.48
CA GLU A 63 15.63 -2.55 10.38
C GLU A 63 16.72 -1.49 10.55
N LYS A 64 16.97 -0.71 9.49
CA LYS A 64 18.00 0.34 9.47
C LYS A 64 17.52 1.68 9.98
N THR A 65 16.21 1.90 10.01
CA THR A 65 15.61 3.18 10.38
C THR A 65 14.39 2.97 11.28
N ASN A 66 13.89 4.04 11.88
CA ASN A 66 12.69 4.02 12.71
C ASN A 66 11.44 4.50 11.97
N PHE A 67 11.40 4.44 10.63
CA PHE A 67 10.26 4.97 9.89
C PHE A 67 8.96 4.29 10.34
N LYS A 68 7.90 5.08 10.41
CA LYS A 68 6.57 4.62 10.80
C LYS A 68 5.59 4.64 9.64
N TYR A 69 5.75 5.59 8.74
CA TYR A 69 4.82 5.84 7.65
C TYR A 69 5.23 5.07 6.41
N TYR A 70 4.38 4.13 5.99
CA TYR A 70 4.52 3.41 4.74
C TYR A 70 3.64 4.05 3.68
N ILE A 71 4.25 4.89 2.85
CA ILE A 71 3.55 5.63 1.79
C ILE A 71 3.27 4.69 0.61
N TYR A 72 2.04 4.76 0.08
CA TYR A 72 1.61 3.91 -1.02
C TYR A 72 0.76 4.70 -2.03
N GLU A 73 0.92 4.37 -3.31
CA GLU A 73 0.13 4.92 -4.43
C GLU A 73 -1.26 4.27 -4.43
N LEU A 74 -2.10 4.70 -3.49
CA LEU A 74 -3.52 4.34 -3.38
C LEU A 74 -4.29 5.47 -2.70
N PRO A 75 -5.63 5.53 -2.86
CA PRO A 75 -6.45 6.55 -2.22
C PRO A 75 -6.38 6.49 -0.68
N HIS A 76 -6.52 7.65 -0.03
CA HIS A 76 -6.57 7.72 1.43
C HIS A 76 -7.66 6.82 2.06
N SER A 77 -8.83 6.74 1.42
CA SER A 77 -9.96 5.89 1.85
C SER A 77 -9.57 4.41 1.93
N VAL A 78 -8.78 3.93 0.96
CA VAL A 78 -8.27 2.56 0.91
C VAL A 78 -7.22 2.36 2.01
N ALA A 79 -6.28 3.29 2.16
CA ALA A 79 -5.27 3.26 3.24
C ALA A 79 -5.92 3.16 4.63
N TYR A 80 -7.02 3.88 4.85
CA TYR A 80 -7.77 3.84 6.09
C TYR A 80 -8.25 2.41 6.43
N PHE A 81 -8.87 1.72 5.48
CA PHE A 81 -9.33 0.34 5.70
C PHE A 81 -8.17 -0.65 5.79
N LEU A 82 -7.10 -0.46 5.03
CA LEU A 82 -5.90 -1.28 5.18
C LEU A 82 -5.26 -1.13 6.57
N ASN A 83 -5.22 0.08 7.13
CA ASN A 83 -4.78 0.27 8.53
C ASN A 83 -5.71 -0.43 9.52
N LYS A 84 -7.04 -0.37 9.34
CA LYS A 84 -7.99 -1.15 10.16
C LYS A 84 -7.73 -2.65 10.05
N TYR A 85 -7.36 -3.15 8.87
CA TYR A 85 -6.92 -4.54 8.70
C TYR A 85 -5.60 -4.81 9.42
N LEU A 86 -4.59 -3.93 9.32
CA LEU A 86 -3.32 -4.09 10.04
C LEU A 86 -3.50 -4.15 11.57
N ASP A 87 -4.50 -3.45 12.10
CA ASP A 87 -4.83 -3.43 13.52
C ASP A 87 -5.62 -4.66 13.98
N SER A 88 -6.58 -5.12 13.18
CA SER A 88 -7.56 -6.15 13.57
C SER A 88 -7.24 -7.56 13.07
N GLY A 89 -6.53 -7.67 11.94
CA GLY A 89 -6.40 -8.92 11.20
C GLY A 89 -7.70 -9.41 10.54
N ASP A 90 -8.76 -8.61 10.49
CA ASP A 90 -10.05 -9.02 9.91
C ASP A 90 -9.97 -9.11 8.38
N GLU A 91 -9.94 -10.34 7.88
CA GLU A 91 -9.89 -10.65 6.45
C GLU A 91 -11.09 -10.11 5.65
N ASN A 92 -12.24 -9.84 6.28
CA ASN A 92 -13.35 -9.18 5.60
C ASN A 92 -13.02 -7.72 5.28
N ILE A 93 -12.36 -7.01 6.20
CA ILE A 93 -11.89 -5.63 5.95
C ILE A 93 -10.90 -5.62 4.78
N LEU A 94 -9.94 -6.55 4.78
CA LEU A 94 -8.99 -6.67 3.67
C LEU A 94 -9.70 -6.96 2.34
N LYS A 95 -10.64 -7.91 2.34
CA LYS A 95 -11.40 -8.29 1.14
C LYS A 95 -12.19 -7.10 0.57
N GLU A 96 -12.86 -6.31 1.42
CA GLU A 96 -13.59 -5.13 0.98
C GLU A 96 -12.65 -4.01 0.50
N ALA A 97 -11.57 -3.72 1.22
CA ALA A 97 -10.58 -2.72 0.81
C ALA A 97 -9.94 -3.08 -0.54
N TYR A 98 -9.72 -4.37 -0.78
CA TYR A 98 -9.08 -4.85 -2.01
C TYR A 98 -10.03 -4.89 -3.22
N ARG A 99 -11.35 -5.03 -2.99
CA ARG A 99 -12.36 -5.05 -4.08
C ARG A 99 -12.26 -3.84 -5.01
N PHE A 100 -11.77 -2.72 -4.50
CA PHE A 100 -11.59 -1.50 -5.27
C PHE A 100 -10.49 -1.58 -6.33
N CYS A 101 -9.55 -2.52 -6.18
CA CYS A 101 -8.56 -2.79 -7.20
C CYS A 101 -9.14 -3.50 -8.43
N ASN A 102 -10.37 -4.05 -8.37
CA ASN A 102 -10.96 -4.82 -9.46
C ASN A 102 -10.93 -4.05 -10.79
N GLY A 103 -10.39 -4.68 -11.84
CA GLY A 103 -10.18 -4.06 -13.14
C GLY A 103 -8.82 -3.36 -13.32
N THR A 104 -7.97 -3.31 -12.30
CA THR A 104 -6.61 -2.76 -12.36
C THR A 104 -5.54 -3.85 -12.35
N TYR A 105 -4.28 -3.49 -12.64
CA TYR A 105 -3.14 -4.41 -12.49
C TYR A 105 -2.94 -4.92 -11.07
N ALA A 106 -3.40 -4.16 -10.07
CA ALA A 106 -3.33 -4.56 -8.68
C ALA A 106 -4.29 -5.72 -8.37
N TRP A 107 -5.33 -6.00 -9.16
CA TRP A 107 -6.30 -7.09 -8.89
C TRP A 107 -5.75 -8.49 -9.21
N ASN A 108 -4.80 -8.95 -8.41
CA ASN A 108 -4.20 -10.28 -8.56
C ASN A 108 -3.98 -10.95 -7.18
N ARG A 109 -3.49 -12.19 -7.16
CA ARG A 109 -3.30 -12.90 -5.88
C ARG A 109 -2.05 -12.45 -5.13
N ASP A 110 -1.01 -12.05 -5.85
CA ASP A 110 0.28 -11.70 -5.25
C ASP A 110 0.15 -10.37 -4.48
N GLU A 111 -0.46 -9.36 -5.09
CA GLU A 111 -0.77 -8.06 -4.45
C GLU A 111 -1.76 -8.22 -3.27
N TYR A 112 -2.76 -9.10 -3.37
CA TYR A 112 -3.67 -9.39 -2.26
C TYR A 112 -2.92 -10.00 -1.06
N ASN A 113 -2.08 -11.00 -1.33
CA ASN A 113 -1.34 -11.72 -0.31
C ASN A 113 -0.25 -10.86 0.34
N GLN A 114 0.29 -9.88 -0.37
CA GLN A 114 1.23 -8.92 0.21
C GLN A 114 0.64 -8.22 1.43
N TRP A 115 -0.63 -7.80 1.40
CA TRP A 115 -1.24 -7.15 2.56
C TRP A 115 -1.25 -8.07 3.78
N LYS A 116 -1.44 -9.38 3.57
CA LYS A 116 -1.35 -10.39 4.63
C LYS A 116 0.07 -10.54 5.16
N ASP A 117 1.05 -10.51 4.27
CA ASP A 117 2.45 -10.59 4.66
C ASP A 117 2.91 -9.32 5.39
N LEU A 118 2.40 -8.16 4.99
CA LEU A 118 2.56 -6.90 5.71
C LEU A 118 1.92 -6.97 7.09
N TYR A 119 0.70 -7.50 7.22
CA TYR A 119 0.05 -7.71 8.53
C TYR A 119 0.87 -8.62 9.44
N LYS A 120 1.35 -9.77 8.94
CA LYS A 120 2.21 -10.68 9.70
C LYS A 120 3.48 -9.97 10.17
N TYR A 121 4.15 -9.25 9.26
CA TYR A 121 5.36 -8.49 9.59
C TYR A 121 5.08 -7.38 10.60
N ASN A 122 4.01 -6.60 10.41
CA ASN A 122 3.66 -5.50 11.31
C ASN A 122 3.35 -5.98 12.73
N ASN A 123 2.90 -7.23 12.90
CA ASN A 123 2.70 -7.85 14.20
C ASN A 123 3.97 -8.36 14.88
N THR A 124 5.10 -8.43 14.18
CA THR A 124 6.40 -8.70 14.83
C THR A 124 7.02 -7.45 15.44
N LEU A 125 6.52 -6.26 15.09
CA LEU A 125 7.01 -4.98 15.57
C LEU A 125 6.41 -4.61 16.93
N SER A 126 7.15 -3.78 17.69
CA SER A 126 6.62 -3.15 18.90
C SER A 126 5.42 -2.24 18.55
N LYS A 127 4.57 -1.95 19.53
CA LYS A 127 3.37 -1.12 19.31
C LYS A 127 3.74 0.27 18.79
N GLU A 128 4.85 0.82 19.28
CA GLU A 128 5.36 2.13 18.93
C GLU A 128 5.96 2.16 17.51
N ASP A 129 6.53 1.03 17.09
CA ASP A 129 7.18 0.84 15.79
C ASP A 129 6.26 0.34 14.67
N LYS A 130 5.01 -0.05 14.99
CA LYS A 130 4.04 -0.50 13.99
C LYS A 130 3.92 0.51 12.85
N LEU A 131 3.96 -0.02 11.63
CA LEU A 131 3.78 0.70 10.39
C LEU A 131 2.34 1.22 10.27
N ILE A 132 2.22 2.44 9.73
CA ILE A 132 0.96 3.09 9.36
C ILE A 132 1.01 3.35 7.87
N ILE A 133 0.03 2.84 7.13
CA ILE A 133 -0.09 3.06 5.69
C ILE A 133 -0.61 4.47 5.44
N LEU A 134 0.04 5.23 4.56
CA LEU A 134 -0.44 6.52 4.06
C LEU A 134 -0.74 6.41 2.56
N GLY A 135 -2.02 6.54 2.21
CA GLY A 135 -2.45 6.68 0.82
C GLY A 135 -2.31 8.12 0.37
N ILE A 136 -1.56 8.36 -0.70
CA ILE A 136 -1.26 9.69 -1.23
C ILE A 136 -1.88 9.95 -2.61
N ASP A 137 -2.61 8.98 -3.14
CA ASP A 137 -3.27 9.12 -4.44
C ASP A 137 -4.70 9.66 -4.30
N ILE A 138 -5.27 10.11 -5.42
CA ILE A 138 -6.65 10.56 -5.52
C ILE A 138 -7.62 9.38 -5.43
N GLU A 139 -8.89 9.68 -5.17
CA GLU A 139 -9.94 8.67 -5.26
C GLU A 139 -10.29 8.39 -6.72
N HIS A 140 -10.05 7.15 -7.17
CA HIS A 140 -10.43 6.71 -8.52
C HIS A 140 -11.81 6.04 -8.55
N GLN A 141 -12.30 5.54 -7.41
CA GLN A 141 -13.63 4.96 -7.28
C GLN A 141 -14.41 5.71 -6.19
N PRO A 142 -15.30 6.63 -6.55
CA PRO A 142 -16.05 7.47 -5.61
C PRO A 142 -16.77 6.68 -4.50
N LYS A 143 -17.20 5.45 -4.81
CA LYS A 143 -17.77 4.52 -3.84
C LYS A 143 -16.90 4.30 -2.60
N ASN A 144 -15.57 4.26 -2.74
CA ASN A 144 -14.64 4.03 -1.64
C ASN A 144 -14.67 5.20 -0.66
N ALA A 145 -14.69 6.44 -1.19
CA ALA A 145 -14.81 7.64 -0.39
C ALA A 145 -16.12 7.67 0.40
N PHE A 146 -17.24 7.30 -0.22
CA PHE A 146 -18.53 7.19 0.48
C PHE A 146 -18.52 6.15 1.60
N ILE A 147 -17.95 4.97 1.35
CA ILE A 147 -17.80 3.92 2.37
C ILE A 147 -16.93 4.42 3.54
N TYR A 148 -15.82 5.08 3.23
CA TYR A 148 -14.93 5.70 4.23
C TYR A 148 -15.65 6.77 5.08
N ILE A 149 -16.34 7.71 4.43
CA ILE A 149 -17.09 8.78 5.11
C ILE A 149 -18.16 8.17 6.01
N ASN A 150 -18.90 7.17 5.53
CA ASN A 150 -19.93 6.51 6.31
C ASN A 150 -19.34 5.80 7.55
N ASP A 151 -18.22 5.09 7.39
CA ASP A 151 -17.53 4.46 8.52
C ASP A 151 -17.07 5.50 9.56
N CYS A 152 -16.60 6.67 9.11
CA CYS A 152 -16.27 7.78 9.99
C CYS A 152 -17.50 8.33 10.74
N LEU A 153 -18.62 8.54 10.06
CA LEU A 153 -19.86 9.03 10.68
C LEU A 153 -20.38 8.06 11.75
N ILE A 154 -20.43 6.77 11.42
CA ILE A 154 -20.88 5.72 12.34
C ILE A 154 -19.96 5.68 13.57
N ARG A 155 -18.63 5.68 13.37
CA ARG A 155 -17.66 5.65 14.48
C ARG A 155 -17.76 6.85 15.42
N ASN A 156 -18.17 8.01 14.91
CA ASN A 156 -18.33 9.22 15.71
C ASN A 156 -19.74 9.37 16.31
N ASN A 157 -20.60 8.36 16.22
CA ASN A 157 -22.02 8.43 16.61
C ASN A 157 -22.77 9.59 15.93
N LEU A 158 -22.32 10.00 14.75
CA LEU A 158 -22.96 11.00 13.89
C LEU A 158 -23.84 10.32 12.81
N GLY A 159 -24.13 9.03 13.01
CA GLY A 159 -25.03 8.26 12.17
C GLY A 159 -26.47 8.80 12.24
N GLY A 160 -27.18 8.72 11.12
CA GLY A 160 -28.54 9.23 10.98
C GLY A 160 -28.92 9.36 9.52
N GLN A 161 -29.71 10.39 9.18
CA GLN A 161 -30.17 10.64 7.81
C GLN A 161 -29.03 10.71 6.78
N LEU A 162 -27.86 11.23 7.18
CA LEU A 162 -26.69 11.30 6.30
C LEU A 162 -26.11 9.92 5.98
N SER A 163 -26.02 9.01 6.96
CA SER A 163 -25.63 7.62 6.71
C SER A 163 -26.65 6.87 5.86
N GLU A 164 -27.95 7.11 6.09
CA GLU A 164 -29.01 6.54 5.23
C GLU A 164 -28.89 7.02 3.79
N TYR A 165 -28.62 8.31 3.59
CA TYR A 165 -28.38 8.88 2.27
C TYR A 165 -27.16 8.22 1.62
N ILE A 166 -26.02 8.17 2.30
CA ILE A 166 -24.80 7.56 1.78
C ILE A 166 -25.00 6.07 1.45
N ASN A 167 -25.69 5.31 2.31
CA ASN A 167 -25.99 3.90 2.05
C ASN A 167 -26.80 3.71 0.77
N ARG A 168 -27.79 4.59 0.50
CA ARG A 168 -28.53 4.55 -0.77
C ARG A 168 -27.64 4.76 -1.99
N TYR A 169 -26.55 5.54 -1.89
CA TYR A 169 -25.55 5.66 -2.96
C TYR A 169 -24.68 4.40 -3.06
N ILE A 170 -24.20 3.88 -1.94
CA ILE A 170 -23.37 2.66 -1.92
C ILE A 170 -24.11 1.46 -2.55
N ASP A 171 -25.42 1.35 -2.31
CA ASP A 171 -26.25 0.24 -2.77
C ASP A 171 -26.63 0.33 -4.25
N LYS A 172 -26.51 1.51 -4.89
CA LYS A 172 -26.97 1.76 -6.27
C LYS A 172 -26.15 1.09 -7.40
N GLY A 173 -25.10 0.33 -7.11
CA GLY A 173 -24.23 -0.23 -8.15
C GLY A 173 -23.32 0.84 -8.78
N ASN A 174 -22.81 0.63 -10.00
CA ASN A 174 -21.88 1.54 -10.67
C ASN A 174 -22.53 2.92 -10.86
N ILE A 175 -22.19 3.87 -10.00
CA ILE A 175 -22.45 5.29 -10.18
C ILE A 175 -21.50 5.75 -11.28
N THR A 176 -22.04 6.29 -12.38
CA THR A 176 -21.22 6.84 -13.46
C THR A 176 -20.70 8.22 -13.05
N ASP A 177 -19.57 8.64 -13.62
CA ASP A 177 -19.01 9.97 -13.35
C ASP A 177 -20.02 11.10 -13.64
N GLU A 178 -20.93 10.89 -14.59
CA GLU A 178 -22.04 11.81 -14.92
C GLU A 178 -23.05 12.03 -13.78
N GLU A 179 -23.20 11.08 -12.86
CA GLU A 179 -24.13 11.19 -11.72
C GLU A 179 -23.51 11.97 -10.53
N LEU A 180 -22.20 12.22 -10.54
CA LEU A 180 -21.49 12.98 -9.51
C LEU A 180 -21.40 14.48 -9.83
N GLU A 181 -21.70 14.86 -11.08
CA GLU A 181 -21.69 16.25 -11.55
C GLU A 181 -23.07 16.94 -11.48
N GLN A 182 -24.12 16.26 -10.97
CA GLN A 182 -25.49 16.81 -10.77
C GLN A 182 -25.78 17.16 -9.32
#